data_AF-A0A928CG87-F1
#
_entry.id   AF-A0A928CG87-F1
#
_cell.length_a   1.000
_cell.length_b   1.000
_cell.length_c   1.000
_cell.angle_alpha   90.00
_cell.angle_beta   90.00
_cell.angle_gamma   90.00
#
_symmetry.space_group_name_H-M   'P 1'
#
loop_
_entity.id
_entity.type
_entity.pdbx_description
1 polymer ?
#
loop_
_entity_poly.entity_id
_entity_poly.type
_entity_poly.pdbx_seq_one_letter_code
_entity_poly.pdbx_strand_id
1 'polypeptide(L)'
;MVINKYRADLHIHTVLSPCGDIYMSPSAIIEQAKKLHLDIIAITDHNTTRQVKVTQQIGRENGIFVIGGVEITTQEEAHALAYFETDEQLDAFQEFLDEHLPHIPNDEDRFGYQLIVDENEDVLGEEEWLLISALDVDLDTLYDKVHEIGGLFVPAHVNKPTSSLMSQLGFIPPDIKADALEISKHVKKDDFLRKFAYLKKFPFTKSSDAHFIHIIGEVHCILNMYEPTFEEFRMTLKGEDGRFIDTEPNEKLQLLYG
;
A
#
# COMPACT_ATOMS: atom_id res chain seq x y z
N MET A 1 -1.07 16.67 23.81
CA MET A 1 -1.64 15.46 23.17
C MET A 1 -0.78 14.27 23.57
N VAL A 2 -1.35 13.07 23.64
CA VAL A 2 -0.65 11.85 24.08
C VAL A 2 -0.51 10.94 22.86
N ILE A 3 0.71 10.47 22.58
CA ILE A 3 0.97 9.52 21.49
C ILE A 3 0.27 8.20 21.82
N ASN A 4 -0.59 7.76 20.90
CA ASN A 4 -1.27 6.48 20.91
C ASN A 4 -0.58 5.49 19.96
N LYS A 5 -0.95 4.22 20.07
CA LYS A 5 -0.45 3.14 19.21
C LYS A 5 -1.56 2.65 18.31
N TYR A 6 -1.36 2.72 17.00
CA TYR A 6 -2.31 2.22 16.00
C TYR A 6 -1.67 1.10 15.19
N ARG A 7 -2.36 -0.05 15.11
CA ARG A 7 -1.95 -1.19 14.28
C ARG A 7 -2.32 -0.90 12.83
N ALA A 8 -1.33 -0.98 11.95
CA ALA A 8 -1.47 -0.60 10.55
C ALA A 8 -0.96 -1.66 9.57
N ASP A 9 -1.77 -1.98 8.57
CA ASP A 9 -1.36 -2.75 7.39
C ASP A 9 -1.49 -1.88 6.14
N LEU A 10 -0.36 -1.42 5.61
CA LEU A 10 -0.27 -0.28 4.68
C LEU A 10 -0.12 -0.70 3.20
N HIS A 11 -0.35 -1.99 2.90
CA HIS A 11 -0.18 -2.55 1.57
C HIS A 11 -1.13 -3.74 1.40
N ILE A 12 -2.34 -3.48 0.89
CA ILE A 12 -3.41 -4.47 0.70
C ILE A 12 -4.04 -4.26 -0.67
N HIS A 13 -4.24 -5.35 -1.40
CA HIS A 13 -4.94 -5.38 -2.68
C HIS A 13 -6.40 -5.78 -2.49
N THR A 14 -7.28 -5.27 -3.33
CA THR A 14 -8.66 -5.71 -3.43
C THR A 14 -8.84 -6.68 -4.61
N VAL A 15 -10.08 -7.11 -4.82
CA VAL A 15 -10.54 -7.88 -5.98
C VAL A 15 -10.35 -7.16 -7.32
N LEU A 16 -10.00 -5.86 -7.31
CA LEU A 16 -9.67 -5.12 -8.52
C LEU A 16 -8.23 -5.38 -8.99
N SER A 17 -7.29 -5.69 -8.09
CA SER A 17 -5.98 -6.12 -8.51
C SER A 17 -6.07 -7.49 -9.19
N PRO A 18 -5.43 -7.71 -10.35
CA PRO A 18 -5.57 -8.94 -11.11
C PRO A 18 -5.18 -10.17 -10.29
N CYS A 19 -4.09 -10.09 -9.52
CA CYS A 19 -3.60 -11.13 -8.63
C CYS A 19 -4.35 -11.22 -7.28
N GLY A 20 -5.35 -10.36 -7.05
CA GLY A 20 -6.20 -10.40 -5.87
C GLY A 20 -7.19 -11.56 -5.95
N ASP A 21 -7.38 -12.25 -4.84
CA ASP A 21 -8.39 -13.31 -4.76
C ASP A 21 -9.80 -12.74 -4.91
N ILE A 22 -10.71 -13.52 -5.49
CA ILE A 22 -12.10 -13.08 -5.77
C ILE A 22 -12.86 -12.66 -4.51
N TYR A 23 -12.41 -13.13 -3.33
CA TYR A 23 -12.97 -12.79 -2.03
C TYR A 23 -12.37 -11.52 -1.40
N MET A 24 -11.44 -10.83 -2.07
CA MET A 24 -10.86 -9.56 -1.61
C MET A 24 -11.79 -8.36 -1.84
N SER A 25 -13.09 -8.51 -1.55
CA SER A 25 -14.03 -7.39 -1.61
C SER A 25 -13.66 -6.33 -0.55
N PRO A 26 -13.95 -5.05 -0.78
CA PRO A 26 -13.84 -4.00 0.23
C PRO A 26 -14.46 -4.37 1.58
N SER A 27 -15.66 -4.96 1.57
CA SER A 27 -16.38 -5.39 2.77
C SER A 27 -15.65 -6.51 3.52
N ALA A 28 -15.16 -7.53 2.82
CA ALA A 28 -14.41 -8.64 3.42
C ALA A 28 -13.07 -8.17 4.02
N ILE A 29 -12.37 -7.27 3.33
CA ILE A 29 -11.11 -6.67 3.82
C ILE A 29 -11.35 -5.94 5.15
N ILE A 30 -12.39 -5.09 5.20
CA ILE A 30 -12.72 -4.35 6.43
C ILE A 30 -13.15 -5.30 7.55
N GLU A 31 -13.97 -6.31 7.26
CA GLU A 31 -14.36 -7.32 8.26
C GLU A 31 -13.14 -8.04 8.85
N GLN A 32 -12.19 -8.43 7.99
CA GLN A 32 -10.95 -9.06 8.41
C GLN A 32 -10.06 -8.13 9.23
N ALA A 33 -9.91 -6.87 8.82
CA ALA A 33 -9.16 -5.86 9.56
C ALA A 33 -9.72 -5.68 10.99
N LYS A 34 -11.05 -5.65 11.15
CA LYS A 34 -11.71 -5.61 12.46
C LYS A 34 -11.42 -6.86 13.30
N LYS A 35 -11.52 -8.06 12.71
CA LYS A 35 -11.23 -9.34 13.39
C LYS A 35 -9.80 -9.38 13.92
N LEU A 36 -8.87 -8.74 13.22
CA LEU A 36 -7.47 -8.65 13.58
C LEU A 36 -7.12 -7.44 14.46
N HIS A 37 -8.09 -6.60 14.80
CA HIS A 37 -7.89 -5.36 15.56
C HIS A 37 -6.85 -4.43 14.91
N LEU A 38 -6.83 -4.37 13.58
CA LEU A 38 -6.15 -3.30 12.86
C LEU A 38 -6.94 -2.01 13.09
N ASP A 39 -6.24 -0.91 13.33
CA ASP A 39 -6.86 0.41 13.45
C ASP A 39 -6.83 1.14 12.10
N ILE A 40 -5.81 0.82 11.29
CA ILE A 40 -5.49 1.48 10.03
C ILE A 40 -5.19 0.44 8.96
N ILE A 41 -5.71 0.64 7.77
CA ILE A 41 -5.27 -0.08 6.58
C ILE A 41 -5.01 0.89 5.43
N ALA A 42 -4.25 0.48 4.41
CA ALA A 42 -4.20 1.17 3.14
C ALA A 42 -4.59 0.23 2.00
N ILE A 43 -5.42 0.72 1.09
CA ILE A 43 -5.75 0.02 -0.15
C ILE A 43 -4.80 0.51 -1.23
N THR A 44 -4.10 -0.43 -1.87
CA THR A 44 -3.00 -0.17 -2.79
C THR A 44 -3.08 -1.12 -3.98
N ASP A 45 -4.21 -1.11 -4.68
CA ASP A 45 -4.36 -1.93 -5.88
C ASP A 45 -3.31 -1.60 -6.94
N HIS A 46 -3.02 -2.57 -7.82
CA HIS A 46 -2.08 -2.35 -8.92
C HIS A 46 -2.58 -1.27 -9.87
N ASN A 47 -1.81 -0.18 -10.04
CA ASN A 47 -2.06 0.91 -10.99
C ASN A 47 -3.51 1.45 -11.01
N THR A 48 -4.22 1.37 -9.89
CA THR A 48 -5.59 1.89 -9.77
C THR A 48 -5.92 2.27 -8.34
N THR A 49 -6.77 3.30 -8.19
CA THR A 49 -7.30 3.80 -6.93
C THR A 49 -8.81 3.57 -6.79
N ARG A 50 -9.46 2.95 -7.79
CA ARG A 50 -10.92 2.95 -7.93
C ARG A 50 -11.68 2.27 -6.79
N GLN A 51 -11.08 1.32 -6.07
CA GLN A 51 -11.69 0.66 -4.91
C GLN A 51 -11.45 1.39 -3.57
N VAL A 52 -10.65 2.47 -3.57
CA VAL A 52 -10.31 3.19 -2.35
C VAL A 52 -11.54 3.83 -1.71
N LYS A 53 -12.35 4.56 -2.49
CA LYS A 53 -13.46 5.37 -1.96
C LYS A 53 -14.54 4.51 -1.27
N VAL A 54 -14.94 3.41 -1.90
CA VAL A 54 -15.91 2.47 -1.32
C VAL A 54 -15.33 1.81 -0.06
N THR A 55 -14.05 1.43 -0.08
CA THR A 55 -13.40 0.85 1.10
C THR A 55 -13.29 1.86 2.25
N GLN A 56 -13.01 3.12 1.96
CA GLN A 56 -13.01 4.20 2.96
C GLN A 56 -14.39 4.43 3.56
N GLN A 57 -15.47 4.36 2.76
CA GLN A 57 -16.83 4.45 3.26
C GLN A 57 -17.13 3.32 4.25
N ILE A 58 -16.89 2.08 3.86
CA ILE A 58 -17.12 0.91 4.72
C ILE A 58 -16.24 0.98 5.97
N GLY A 59 -14.97 1.39 5.82
CA GLY A 59 -14.03 1.56 6.92
C GLY A 59 -14.52 2.56 7.98
N ARG A 60 -15.01 3.73 7.55
CA ARG A 60 -15.59 4.75 8.45
C ARG A 60 -16.76 4.20 9.28
N GLU A 61 -17.65 3.43 8.66
CA GLU A 61 -18.80 2.80 9.33
C GLU A 61 -18.38 1.71 10.34
N ASN A 62 -17.17 1.18 10.17
CA ASN A 62 -16.64 0.06 10.92
C ASN A 62 -15.53 0.44 11.92
N GLY A 63 -15.18 1.72 12.03
CA GLY A 63 -14.14 2.22 12.93
C GLY A 63 -12.72 1.90 12.47
N ILE A 64 -12.51 1.64 11.18
CA ILE A 64 -11.20 1.42 10.57
C ILE A 64 -10.84 2.66 9.76
N PHE A 65 -9.68 3.26 10.01
CA PHE A 65 -9.19 4.35 9.18
C PHE A 65 -8.49 3.77 7.93
N VAL A 66 -9.04 4.09 6.76
CA VAL A 66 -8.53 3.59 5.48
C VAL A 66 -7.77 4.70 4.76
N ILE A 67 -6.47 4.51 4.59
CA ILE A 67 -5.60 5.38 3.80
C ILE A 67 -5.83 5.05 2.33
N GLY A 68 -6.05 6.08 1.51
CA GLY A 68 -6.12 5.92 0.06
C GLY A 68 -4.73 5.78 -0.55
N GLY A 69 -4.53 4.74 -1.35
CA GLY A 69 -3.26 4.53 -2.02
C GLY A 69 -3.38 3.68 -3.28
N VAL A 70 -2.23 3.30 -3.81
CA VAL A 70 -2.06 2.52 -5.04
C VAL A 70 -0.65 1.91 -5.04
N GLU A 71 -0.50 0.69 -5.55
CA GLU A 71 0.80 0.12 -5.88
C GLU A 71 1.06 0.28 -7.38
N ILE A 72 2.12 1.01 -7.73
CA ILE A 72 2.50 1.32 -9.09
C ILE A 72 3.62 0.39 -9.54
N THR A 73 3.47 -0.22 -10.71
CA THR A 73 4.58 -0.90 -11.40
C THR A 73 5.31 0.11 -12.29
N THR A 74 6.50 0.53 -11.88
CA THR A 74 7.34 1.47 -12.66
C THR A 74 7.87 0.84 -13.95
N GLN A 75 8.42 1.68 -14.84
CA GLN A 75 9.09 1.24 -16.07
C GLN A 75 10.26 0.28 -15.78
N GLU A 76 10.91 0.40 -14.63
CA GLU A 76 11.96 -0.51 -14.17
C GLU A 76 11.41 -1.87 -13.70
N GLU A 77 10.09 -2.08 -13.73
CA GLU A 77 9.39 -3.21 -13.12
C GLU A 77 9.68 -3.32 -11.62
N ALA A 78 9.92 -2.19 -10.95
CA ALA A 78 9.99 -2.08 -9.49
C ALA A 78 8.69 -1.48 -8.97
N HIS A 79 8.12 -2.04 -7.91
CA HIS A 79 6.89 -1.50 -7.34
C HIS A 79 7.16 -0.32 -6.40
N ALA A 80 6.22 0.62 -6.38
CA ALA A 80 6.19 1.73 -5.44
C ALA A 80 4.77 1.99 -4.97
N LEU A 81 4.62 2.41 -3.72
CA LEU A 81 3.35 2.82 -3.13
C LEU A 81 3.23 4.33 -3.19
N ALA A 82 2.04 4.80 -3.55
CA ALA A 82 1.65 6.19 -3.38
C ALA A 82 0.43 6.27 -2.45
N TYR A 83 0.41 7.26 -1.55
CA TYR A 83 -0.71 7.49 -0.64
C TYR A 83 -1.21 8.93 -0.75
N PHE A 84 -2.52 9.11 -0.66
CA PHE A 84 -3.20 10.40 -0.85
C PHE A 84 -4.25 10.65 0.25
N GLU A 85 -4.45 11.93 0.57
CA GLU A 85 -5.33 12.38 1.65
C GLU A 85 -6.77 12.54 1.18
N THR A 86 -6.96 13.09 -0.02
CA THR A 86 -8.28 13.49 -0.53
C THR A 86 -8.70 12.73 -1.76
N ASP A 87 -10.01 12.67 -1.97
CA ASP A 87 -10.62 12.06 -3.15
C ASP A 87 -10.16 12.73 -4.45
N GLU A 88 -9.96 14.05 -4.44
CA GLU A 88 -9.48 14.79 -5.61
C GLU A 88 -8.04 14.42 -5.98
N GLN A 89 -7.20 14.11 -4.99
CA GLN A 89 -5.83 13.64 -5.23
C GLN A 89 -5.83 12.22 -5.82
N LEU A 90 -6.70 11.35 -5.30
CA LEU A 90 -6.87 9.99 -5.82
C LEU A 90 -7.38 10.01 -7.26
N ASP A 91 -8.38 10.85 -7.57
CA ASP A 91 -8.91 11.01 -8.92
C ASP A 91 -7.86 11.58 -9.87
N ALA A 92 -7.14 12.62 -9.46
CA ALA A 92 -6.07 13.22 -10.27
C ALA A 92 -4.92 12.23 -10.55
N PHE A 93 -4.59 11.38 -9.58
CA PHE A 93 -3.59 10.34 -9.78
C PHE A 93 -4.11 9.17 -10.61
N GLN A 94 -5.40 8.83 -10.54
CA GLN A 94 -6.01 7.84 -11.43
C GLN A 94 -5.92 8.28 -12.90
N GLU A 95 -6.17 9.55 -13.20
CA GLU A 95 -6.02 10.08 -14.57
C GLU A 95 -4.58 9.90 -15.08
N PHE A 96 -3.59 10.12 -14.22
CA PHE A 96 -2.18 9.89 -14.54
C PHE A 96 -1.90 8.40 -14.80
N LEU A 97 -2.45 7.50 -13.98
CA LEU A 97 -2.30 6.05 -14.18
C LEU A 97 -2.94 5.61 -15.49
N ASP A 98 -4.16 6.09 -15.79
CA ASP A 98 -4.89 5.79 -17.02
C ASP A 98 -4.13 6.28 -18.28
N GLU A 99 -3.42 7.42 -18.20
CA GLU A 99 -2.62 7.95 -19.31
C GLU A 99 -1.38 7.09 -19.62
N HIS A 100 -0.76 6.51 -18.59
CA HIS A 100 0.53 5.83 -18.67
C HIS A 100 0.44 4.29 -18.68
N LEU A 101 -0.74 3.73 -18.40
CA LEU A 101 -0.96 2.29 -18.43
C LEU A 101 -1.02 1.79 -19.88
N PRO A 102 -0.22 0.80 -20.27
CA PRO A 102 -0.31 0.23 -21.60
C PRO A 102 -1.66 -0.49 -21.79
N HIS A 103 -2.31 -0.26 -22.94
CA HIS A 103 -3.56 -0.92 -23.30
C HIS A 103 -3.35 -2.38 -23.75
N ILE A 104 -2.95 -3.21 -22.79
CA ILE A 104 -2.85 -4.67 -22.92
C ILE A 104 -4.12 -5.26 -22.28
N PRO A 105 -4.97 -5.97 -23.03
CA PRO A 105 -6.16 -6.60 -22.46
C PRO A 105 -5.80 -7.58 -21.34
N ASN A 106 -6.60 -7.61 -20.27
CA ASN A 106 -6.47 -8.62 -19.22
C ASN A 106 -6.76 -10.04 -19.77
N ASP A 107 -6.04 -11.03 -19.25
CA ASP A 107 -6.26 -12.46 -19.51
C ASP A 107 -6.69 -13.11 -18.20
N GLU A 108 -8.01 -13.17 -17.98
CA GLU A 108 -8.63 -13.61 -16.72
C GLU A 108 -8.20 -15.03 -16.33
N ASP A 109 -7.98 -15.93 -17.30
CA ASP A 109 -7.54 -17.31 -17.05
C ASP A 109 -6.12 -17.35 -16.47
N ARG A 110 -5.30 -16.35 -16.79
CA ARG A 110 -3.90 -16.26 -16.36
C ARG A 110 -3.72 -15.40 -15.11
N PHE A 111 -4.42 -14.28 -15.04
CA PHE A 111 -4.17 -13.25 -14.03
C PHE A 111 -5.24 -13.22 -12.95
N GLY A 112 -6.51 -13.49 -13.29
CA GLY A 112 -7.66 -13.26 -12.43
C GLY A 112 -8.55 -12.14 -12.96
N TYR A 113 -9.71 -11.96 -12.33
CA TYR A 113 -10.64 -10.87 -12.65
C TYR A 113 -10.14 -9.54 -12.08
N GLN A 114 -10.56 -8.42 -12.68
CA GLN A 114 -10.27 -7.08 -12.18
C GLN A 114 -11.57 -6.32 -11.90
N LEU A 115 -12.25 -6.68 -10.80
CA LEU A 115 -13.64 -6.26 -10.57
C LEU A 115 -13.75 -4.96 -9.78
N ILE A 116 -14.61 -4.07 -10.27
CA ILE A 116 -15.08 -2.90 -9.54
C ILE A 116 -16.40 -3.30 -8.88
N VAL A 117 -16.48 -3.19 -7.55
CA VAL A 117 -17.66 -3.58 -6.76
C VAL A 117 -18.11 -2.43 -5.88
N ASP A 118 -19.39 -2.41 -5.52
CA ASP A 118 -19.95 -1.46 -4.57
C ASP A 118 -19.91 -1.98 -3.12
N GLU A 119 -20.48 -1.23 -2.18
CA GLU A 119 -20.53 -1.60 -0.76
C GLU A 119 -21.36 -2.87 -0.46
N ASN A 120 -22.23 -3.27 -1.39
CA ASN A 120 -23.06 -4.48 -1.29
C ASN A 120 -22.41 -5.69 -1.98
N GLU A 121 -21.17 -5.54 -2.46
CA GLU A 121 -20.44 -6.52 -3.27
C GLU A 121 -21.08 -6.77 -4.65
N ASP A 122 -21.95 -5.87 -5.12
CA ASP A 122 -22.47 -5.92 -6.48
C ASP A 122 -21.40 -5.45 -7.47
N VAL A 123 -21.19 -6.21 -8.55
CA VAL A 123 -20.21 -5.87 -9.60
C VAL A 123 -20.74 -4.71 -10.45
N LEU A 124 -20.04 -3.57 -10.38
CA LEU A 124 -20.32 -2.37 -11.16
C LEU A 124 -19.66 -2.38 -12.54
N GLY A 125 -18.52 -3.09 -12.65
CA GLY A 125 -17.76 -3.19 -13.88
C GLY A 125 -16.47 -3.99 -13.70
N GLU A 126 -15.68 -4.03 -14.76
CA GLU A 126 -14.38 -4.68 -14.81
C GLU A 126 -13.40 -3.80 -15.57
N GLU A 127 -12.13 -3.78 -15.13
CA GLU A 127 -11.06 -3.10 -15.85
C GLU A 127 -10.58 -3.92 -17.04
N GLU A 128 -10.65 -3.32 -18.23
CA GLU A 128 -10.26 -3.95 -19.50
C GLU A 128 -8.74 -4.15 -19.59
N TRP A 129 -7.97 -3.18 -19.11
CA TRP A 129 -6.51 -3.15 -19.24
C TRP A 129 -5.83 -3.85 -18.07
N LEU A 130 -4.78 -4.63 -18.37
CA LEU A 130 -4.03 -5.41 -17.41
C LEU A 130 -3.27 -4.50 -16.42
N LEU A 131 -3.79 -4.41 -15.20
CA LEU A 131 -3.34 -3.46 -14.19
C LEU A 131 -1.95 -3.75 -13.62
N ILE A 132 -1.46 -4.99 -13.66
CA ILE A 132 -0.10 -5.33 -13.17
C ILE A 132 1.01 -4.86 -14.12
N SER A 133 0.67 -4.39 -15.32
CA SER A 133 1.64 -3.96 -16.33
C SER A 133 2.51 -2.81 -15.85
N ALA A 134 3.77 -2.79 -16.26
CA ALA A 134 4.64 -1.64 -16.05
C ALA A 134 4.11 -0.42 -16.81
N LEU A 135 4.07 0.72 -16.13
CA LEU A 135 3.81 2.02 -16.75
C LEU A 135 5.02 2.44 -17.60
N ASP A 136 4.83 3.38 -18.52
CA ASP A 136 5.91 4.07 -19.22
C ASP A 136 6.49 5.26 -18.41
N VAL A 137 6.54 5.09 -17.07
CA VAL A 137 6.97 6.09 -16.09
C VAL A 137 8.09 5.51 -15.23
N ASP A 138 9.23 6.20 -15.18
CA ASP A 138 10.36 5.86 -14.32
C ASP A 138 10.15 6.28 -12.85
N LEU A 139 10.98 5.73 -11.95
CA LEU A 139 10.85 5.95 -10.51
C LEU A 139 10.95 7.43 -10.09
N ASP A 140 11.82 8.21 -10.73
CA ASP A 140 12.04 9.62 -10.39
C ASP A 140 10.88 10.50 -10.85
N THR A 141 10.36 10.25 -12.05
CA THR A 141 9.17 10.92 -12.60
C THR A 141 7.96 10.59 -11.75
N LEU A 142 7.81 9.33 -11.32
CA LEU A 142 6.75 8.90 -10.43
C LEU A 142 6.83 9.62 -9.07
N TYR A 143 8.02 9.70 -8.46
CA TYR A 143 8.23 10.45 -7.22
C TYR A 143 7.79 11.92 -7.36
N ASP A 144 8.26 12.59 -8.43
CA ASP A 144 7.97 14.00 -8.66
C ASP A 144 6.46 14.22 -8.87
N LYS A 145 5.77 13.31 -9.58
CA LYS A 145 4.32 13.37 -9.80
C LYS A 145 3.51 13.16 -8.51
N VAL A 146 3.88 12.18 -7.69
CA VAL A 146 3.20 11.92 -6.41
C VAL A 146 3.31 13.15 -5.50
N HIS A 147 4.48 13.77 -5.45
CA HIS A 147 4.72 14.98 -4.66
C HIS A 147 4.02 16.22 -5.23
N GLU A 148 3.93 16.36 -6.56
CA GLU A 148 3.17 17.43 -7.22
C GLU A 148 1.69 17.43 -6.77
N ILE A 149 1.11 16.24 -6.60
CA ILE A 149 -0.28 16.05 -6.14
C ILE A 149 -0.39 16.12 -4.61
N GLY A 150 0.73 16.19 -3.88
CA GLY A 150 0.75 16.27 -2.41
C GLY A 150 0.59 14.93 -1.69
N GLY A 151 0.85 13.83 -2.41
CA GLY A 151 0.89 12.48 -1.86
C GLY A 151 2.22 12.13 -1.18
N LEU A 152 2.32 10.87 -0.77
CA LEU A 152 3.52 10.28 -0.16
C LEU A 152 4.01 9.13 -1.04
N PHE A 153 5.33 9.06 -1.25
CA PHE A 153 5.96 8.07 -2.12
C PHE A 153 6.85 7.11 -1.32
N VAL A 154 6.54 5.82 -1.42
CA VAL A 154 7.22 4.75 -0.69
C VAL A 154 7.55 3.60 -1.64
N PRO A 155 8.80 3.46 -2.11
CA PRO A 155 9.24 2.26 -2.82
C PRO A 155 8.84 0.98 -2.06
N ALA A 156 8.13 0.09 -2.74
CA ALA A 156 7.49 -1.07 -2.14
C ALA A 156 8.49 -2.22 -1.99
N HIS A 157 8.31 -3.02 -0.93
CA HIS A 157 9.05 -4.25 -0.61
C HIS A 157 10.45 -4.34 -1.25
N VAL A 158 11.30 -3.34 -1.00
CA VAL A 158 12.48 -2.96 -1.81
C VAL A 158 13.55 -4.04 -1.98
N ASN A 159 13.41 -5.13 -1.23
CA ASN A 159 14.31 -6.26 -1.14
C ASN A 159 13.66 -7.63 -1.46
N LYS A 160 12.47 -7.64 -2.09
CA LYS A 160 11.80 -8.84 -2.61
C LYS A 160 12.60 -9.37 -3.83
N PRO A 161 12.69 -10.69 -4.06
CA PRO A 161 13.47 -11.24 -5.18
C PRO A 161 12.87 -10.94 -6.57
N THR A 162 11.66 -10.40 -6.63
CA THR A 162 10.95 -9.98 -7.86
C THR A 162 10.27 -8.64 -7.60
N SER A 163 10.06 -7.87 -8.66
CA SER A 163 9.30 -6.62 -8.65
C SER A 163 9.76 -5.55 -7.64
N SER A 164 11.04 -5.58 -7.24
CA SER A 164 11.63 -4.65 -6.29
C SER A 164 12.86 -3.96 -6.85
N LEU A 165 13.20 -2.79 -6.31
CA LEU A 165 14.43 -2.08 -6.65
C LEU A 165 15.68 -2.97 -6.61
N MET A 166 15.82 -3.79 -5.56
CA MET A 166 16.97 -4.70 -5.46
C MET A 166 16.97 -5.78 -6.54
N SER A 167 15.81 -6.32 -6.92
CA SER A 167 15.74 -7.34 -7.97
C SER A 167 16.05 -6.78 -9.36
N GLN A 168 15.67 -5.53 -9.62
CA GLN A 168 15.81 -4.90 -10.93
C GLN A 168 17.17 -4.21 -11.11
N LEU A 169 17.64 -3.51 -10.07
CA LEU A 169 18.87 -2.71 -10.13
C LEU A 169 20.07 -3.37 -9.43
N GLY A 170 19.83 -4.40 -8.61
CA GLY A 170 20.85 -5.04 -7.78
C GLY A 170 21.21 -4.27 -6.49
N PHE A 171 20.70 -3.04 -6.33
CA PHE A 171 20.87 -2.18 -5.16
C PHE A 171 19.72 -1.17 -5.05
N ILE A 172 19.65 -0.45 -3.93
CA ILE A 172 18.75 0.70 -3.78
C ILE A 172 19.59 1.96 -3.98
N PRO A 173 19.23 2.86 -4.92
CA PRO A 173 20.01 4.07 -5.19
C PRO A 173 20.27 4.88 -3.90
N PRO A 174 21.52 5.25 -3.56
CA PRO A 174 21.82 6.01 -2.34
C PRO A 174 21.14 7.39 -2.26
N ASP A 175 20.85 7.95 -3.43
CA ASP A 175 20.17 9.23 -3.69
C ASP A 175 18.68 9.07 -4.01
N ILE A 176 18.11 7.87 -3.81
CA ILE A 176 16.68 7.63 -4.01
C ILE A 176 15.84 8.69 -3.28
N LYS A 177 14.87 9.25 -4.00
CA LYS A 177 13.87 10.14 -3.45
C LYS A 177 12.71 9.30 -2.92
N ALA A 178 12.43 9.39 -1.62
CA ALA A 178 11.35 8.65 -0.97
C ALA A 178 10.98 9.25 0.38
N ASP A 179 9.71 9.14 0.76
CA ASP A 179 9.23 9.49 2.11
C ASP A 179 9.51 8.37 3.11
N ALA A 180 9.50 7.12 2.64
CA ALA A 180 9.88 5.93 3.41
C ALA A 180 10.31 4.79 2.46
N LEU A 181 10.82 3.70 3.01
CA LEU A 181 11.05 2.46 2.26
C LEU A 181 10.28 1.32 2.89
N GLU A 182 9.50 0.59 2.09
CA GLU A 182 8.89 -0.64 2.58
C GLU A 182 9.88 -1.79 2.46
N ILE A 183 10.14 -2.50 3.57
CA ILE A 183 10.93 -3.74 3.56
C ILE A 183 10.02 -4.95 3.52
N SER A 184 10.44 -5.99 2.78
CA SER A 184 9.68 -7.24 2.70
C SER A 184 9.43 -7.83 4.08
N LYS A 185 8.21 -8.38 4.27
CA LYS A 185 7.79 -9.07 5.49
C LYS A 185 8.72 -10.21 5.93
N HIS A 186 9.49 -10.79 5.01
CA HIS A 186 10.43 -11.89 5.29
C HIS A 186 11.80 -11.45 5.85
N VAL A 187 12.06 -10.14 5.96
CA VAL A 187 13.37 -9.62 6.36
C VAL A 187 13.27 -8.78 7.63
N LYS A 188 14.18 -9.00 8.58
CA LYS A 188 14.31 -8.16 9.76
C LYS A 188 14.99 -6.84 9.43
N LYS A 189 14.48 -5.73 9.97
CA LYS A 189 15.03 -4.38 9.72
C LYS A 189 16.50 -4.29 10.12
N ASP A 190 16.86 -4.83 11.28
CA ASP A 190 18.25 -4.80 11.75
C ASP A 190 19.21 -5.59 10.82
N ASP A 191 18.77 -6.72 10.29
CA ASP A 191 19.58 -7.52 9.35
C ASP A 191 19.70 -6.85 7.98
N PHE A 192 18.63 -6.17 7.55
CA PHE A 192 18.64 -5.32 6.36
C PHE A 192 19.64 -4.16 6.52
N LEU A 193 19.55 -3.41 7.63
CA LEU A 193 20.42 -2.26 7.89
C LEU A 193 21.89 -2.64 8.16
N ARG A 194 22.19 -3.86 8.63
CA ARG A 194 23.57 -4.37 8.69
C ARG A 194 24.22 -4.46 7.31
N LYS A 195 23.44 -4.77 6.27
CA LYS A 195 23.91 -4.87 4.88
C LYS A 195 23.83 -3.52 4.16
N PHE A 196 22.83 -2.70 4.48
CA PHE A 196 22.51 -1.45 3.78
C PHE A 196 22.51 -0.25 4.73
N ALA A 197 23.60 -0.07 5.48
CA ALA A 197 23.69 0.95 6.54
C ALA A 197 23.45 2.39 6.04
N TYR A 198 23.70 2.67 4.76
CA TYR A 198 23.45 3.98 4.13
C TYR A 198 21.95 4.33 4.03
N LEU A 199 21.06 3.35 4.18
CA LEU A 199 19.60 3.53 4.19
C LEU A 199 19.04 3.84 5.59
N LYS A 200 19.86 3.86 6.64
CA LYS A 200 19.42 4.16 8.01
C LYS A 200 18.76 5.54 8.17
N LYS A 201 19.00 6.45 7.21
CA LYS A 201 18.38 7.78 7.16
C LYS A 201 16.88 7.75 6.86
N PHE A 202 16.37 6.66 6.26
CA PHE A 202 14.97 6.55 5.89
C PHE A 202 14.14 5.97 7.04
N PRO A 203 12.88 6.41 7.18
CA PRO A 203 11.88 5.64 7.89
C PRO A 203 11.54 4.38 7.08
N PHE A 204 11.02 3.37 7.77
CA PHE A 204 10.68 2.09 7.15
C PHE A 204 9.24 1.72 7.47
N THR A 205 8.58 1.10 6.50
CA THR A 205 7.30 0.40 6.67
C THR A 205 7.50 -1.09 6.43
N LYS A 206 6.52 -1.87 6.88
CA LYS A 206 6.43 -3.31 6.65
C LYS A 206 4.96 -3.70 6.69
N SER A 207 4.46 -4.25 5.59
CA SER A 207 3.04 -4.59 5.45
C SER A 207 2.86 -5.93 4.74
N SER A 208 1.63 -6.42 4.71
CA SER A 208 1.34 -7.80 4.37
C SER A 208 1.48 -8.11 2.88
N ASP A 209 1.34 -7.11 2.00
CA ASP A 209 1.27 -7.28 0.54
C ASP A 209 0.15 -8.29 0.22
N ALA A 210 -1.01 -8.08 0.88
CA ALA A 210 -2.07 -9.07 0.96
C ALA A 210 -2.91 -9.11 -0.31
N HIS A 211 -2.90 -10.30 -0.94
CA HIS A 211 -3.73 -10.66 -2.08
C HIS A 211 -4.84 -11.66 -1.71
N PHE A 212 -4.83 -12.15 -0.47
CA PHE A 212 -5.82 -13.08 0.07
C PHE A 212 -6.22 -12.63 1.48
N ILE A 213 -7.48 -12.83 1.85
CA ILE A 213 -8.03 -12.34 3.13
C ILE A 213 -7.22 -12.84 4.34
N HIS A 214 -6.78 -14.09 4.31
CA HIS A 214 -6.02 -14.69 5.42
C HIS A 214 -4.58 -14.16 5.56
N ILE A 215 -4.07 -13.40 4.59
CA ILE A 215 -2.73 -12.79 4.61
C ILE A 215 -2.76 -11.38 5.23
N ILE A 216 -3.92 -10.72 5.23
CA ILE A 216 -4.09 -9.40 5.85
C ILE A 216 -3.58 -9.43 7.30
N GLY A 217 -2.73 -8.47 7.66
CA GLY A 217 -2.16 -8.33 8.99
C GLY A 217 -1.13 -9.40 9.39
N GLU A 218 -0.70 -10.30 8.49
CA GLU A 218 0.37 -11.30 8.76
C GLU A 218 1.63 -10.62 9.33
N VAL A 219 1.94 -9.44 8.80
CA VAL A 219 2.81 -8.44 9.42
C VAL A 219 2.05 -7.11 9.46
N HIS A 220 2.40 -6.26 10.42
CA HIS A 220 1.83 -4.93 10.56
C HIS A 220 2.83 -4.00 11.22
N CYS A 221 2.61 -2.71 11.07
CA CYS A 221 3.32 -1.66 11.78
C CYS A 221 2.53 -1.20 13.00
N ILE A 222 3.21 -0.63 13.99
CA ILE A 222 2.59 0.25 14.98
C ILE A 222 2.96 1.70 14.64
N LEU A 223 1.96 2.48 14.27
CA LEU A 223 2.07 3.91 14.07
C LEU A 223 1.88 4.59 15.43
N ASN A 224 2.94 5.24 15.92
CA ASN A 224 2.92 5.96 17.18
C ASN A 224 2.60 7.43 16.89
N MET A 225 1.33 7.81 17.03
CA MET A 225 0.81 9.12 16.64
C MET A 225 -0.40 9.55 17.47
N TYR A 226 -0.88 10.79 17.33
CA TYR A 226 -1.95 11.29 18.21
C TYR A 226 -3.34 10.79 17.82
N GLU A 227 -3.64 10.72 16.54
CA GLU A 227 -4.95 10.31 16.00
C GLU A 227 -4.80 9.67 14.61
N PRO A 228 -5.76 8.84 14.16
CA PRO A 228 -5.70 8.19 12.86
C PRO A 228 -6.15 9.13 11.75
N THR A 229 -5.25 10.01 11.32
CA THR A 229 -5.45 10.94 10.19
C THR A 229 -4.29 10.82 9.20
N PHE A 230 -4.52 11.29 7.97
CA PHE A 230 -3.47 11.28 6.95
C PHE A 230 -2.30 12.18 7.32
N GLU A 231 -2.56 13.36 7.91
CA GLU A 231 -1.49 14.25 8.37
C GLU A 231 -0.64 13.61 9.46
N GLU A 232 -1.26 12.93 10.44
CA GLU A 232 -0.50 12.18 11.44
C GLU A 232 0.31 11.04 10.81
N PHE A 233 -0.23 10.35 9.80
CA PHE A 233 0.53 9.35 9.03
C PHE A 233 1.75 9.97 8.32
N ARG A 234 1.57 11.11 7.65
CA ARG A 234 2.65 11.90 7.00
C ARG A 234 3.73 12.28 8.01
N MET A 235 3.35 12.86 9.15
CA MET A 235 4.29 13.22 10.23
C MET A 235 4.98 11.99 10.83
N THR A 236 4.28 10.86 10.90
CA THR A 236 4.80 9.60 11.45
C THR A 236 5.87 8.97 10.56
N LEU A 237 5.70 9.02 9.24
CA LEU A 237 6.77 8.64 8.31
C LEU A 237 7.99 9.54 8.52
N LYS A 238 7.79 10.86 8.61
CA LYS A 238 8.89 11.82 8.79
C LYS A 238 9.56 11.78 10.17
N GLY A 239 8.97 11.12 11.15
CA GLY A 239 9.48 11.07 12.53
C GLY A 239 9.36 12.41 13.26
N GLU A 240 8.38 13.24 12.89
CA GLU A 240 8.22 14.60 13.41
C GLU A 240 7.54 14.60 14.77
N ASP A 241 7.91 15.56 15.63
CA ASP A 241 7.27 15.81 16.92
C ASP A 241 7.03 14.56 17.78
N GLY A 242 8.00 13.64 17.74
CA GLY A 242 8.02 12.40 18.52
C GLY A 242 7.19 11.25 17.94
N ARG A 243 6.54 11.40 16.79
CA ARG A 243 5.91 10.27 16.09
C ARG A 243 6.96 9.35 15.50
N PHE A 244 6.63 8.06 15.38
CA PHE A 244 7.51 7.08 14.75
C PHE A 244 6.78 5.79 14.39
N ILE A 245 7.40 5.00 13.52
CA ILE A 245 6.91 3.67 13.10
C ILE A 245 7.72 2.59 13.80
N ASP A 246 7.01 1.68 14.47
CA ASP A 246 7.57 0.38 14.87
C ASP A 246 7.16 -0.68 13.85
N THR A 247 8.14 -1.14 13.07
CA THR A 247 7.98 -2.12 12.00
C THR A 247 8.07 -3.58 12.47
N GLU A 248 8.42 -3.80 13.74
CA GLU A 248 8.64 -5.14 14.30
C GLU A 248 8.01 -5.27 15.70
N PRO A 249 6.70 -5.02 15.84
CA PRO A 249 6.04 -5.13 17.13
C PRO A 249 6.12 -6.57 17.66
N ASN A 250 6.34 -6.71 18.97
CA ASN A 250 6.36 -8.01 19.64
C ASN A 250 4.95 -8.64 19.76
N GLU A 251 3.90 -7.92 19.39
CA GLU A 251 2.51 -8.35 19.48
C GLU A 251 2.13 -9.12 18.21
N LYS A 252 1.77 -10.41 18.34
CA LYS A 252 1.17 -11.16 17.23
C LYS A 252 -0.33 -10.86 17.16
N LEU A 253 -0.85 -10.60 15.96
CA LEU A 253 -2.30 -10.57 15.77
C LEU A 253 -2.83 -11.99 15.99
N GLN A 254 -3.87 -12.13 16.82
CA GLN A 254 -4.54 -13.40 17.06
C GLN A 254 -5.97 -13.27 16.54
N LEU A 255 -6.36 -14.18 15.65
CA LEU A 255 -7.76 -14.33 15.26
C LEU A 255 -8.54 -14.76 16.50
N LEU A 256 -9.52 -13.96 16.92
CA LEU A 256 -10.51 -14.40 17.87
C LEU A 256 -11.43 -15.40 17.17
N TYR A 257 -11.32 -16.68 17.53
CA TYR A 257 -12.40 -17.63 17.31
C TYR A 257 -13.53 -17.23 18.28
N GLY A 258 -14.47 -16.41 17.80
CA GLY A 258 -15.73 -16.07 18.46
C GLY A 258 -16.83 -17.04 18.06
#